data_AF-A0A832MIG6-F1
#
_entry.id   AF-A0A832MIG6-F1
#
_cell.length_a   1.000
_cell.length_b   1.000
_cell.length_c   1.000
_cell.angle_alpha   90.00
_cell.angle_beta   90.00
_cell.angle_gamma   90.00
#
_symmetry.space_group_name_H-M   'P 1'
#
loop_
_entity.id
_entity.type
_entity.pdbx_description
1 polymer ?
#
loop_
_entity_poly.entity_id
_entity_poly.type
_entity_poly.pdbx_seq_one_letter_code
_entity_poly.pdbx_strand_id
1 'polypeptide(L)'
;MFGSRQKIIWFGLGLLVAAWLLAGIGYGLAKSRKVTAEKVAAYMRSNDLSKLTGEARARAINELASQINALPWEERRKARLDRQWRQWFEQMTEQEKSDFLEATAPTGFKKALEAFENLPEDKRKRTIARAMQRLQRVQAELAQGGDGRNFNGLGDEQQPPLSDELQKKLAAIGLKTFYSQS
;
A
#
# COMPACT_ATOMS: atom_id res chain seq x y z
N MET A 1 53.99 12.30 31.33
CA MET A 1 52.77 12.12 32.14
C MET A 1 51.87 13.33 31.93
N PHE A 2 50.69 13.17 31.31
CA PHE A 2 49.77 14.29 31.08
C PHE A 2 49.35 14.93 32.41
N GLY A 3 49.42 16.26 32.49
CA GLY A 3 49.02 17.00 33.70
C GLY A 3 47.54 16.81 34.00
N SER A 4 47.12 17.00 35.27
CA SER A 4 45.73 16.73 35.70
C SER A 4 44.68 17.47 34.85
N ARG A 5 45.00 18.68 34.40
CA ARG A 5 44.16 19.47 33.47
C ARG A 5 44.07 18.87 32.06
N GLN A 6 45.15 18.30 31.54
CA GLN A 6 45.16 17.62 30.24
C GLN A 6 44.34 16.32 30.29
N LYS A 7 44.38 15.59 31.41
CA LYS A 7 43.56 14.39 31.58
C LYS A 7 42.06 14.72 31.51
N ILE A 8 41.62 15.80 32.16
CA ILE A 8 40.22 16.26 32.10
C ILE A 8 39.81 16.62 30.67
N ILE A 9 40.67 17.33 29.94
CA ILE A 9 40.41 17.69 28.53
C ILE A 9 40.30 16.43 27.66
N TRP A 10 41.20 15.45 27.81
CA TRP A 10 41.14 14.19 27.08
C TRP A 10 39.92 13.34 27.43
N PHE A 11 39.50 13.32 28.71
CA PHE A 11 38.27 12.65 29.13
C PHE A 11 37.02 13.33 28.54
N GLY A 12 36.97 14.67 28.56
CA GLY A 12 35.87 15.43 27.96
C GLY A 12 35.80 15.22 26.44
N LEU A 13 36.95 15.22 25.76
CA LEU A 13 37.04 14.93 24.33
C LEU A 13 36.60 13.48 24.04
N GLY A 14 37.02 12.52 24.86
CA GLY A 14 36.60 11.12 24.75
C GLY A 14 35.09 10.95 24.91
N LEU A 15 34.48 11.62 25.90
CA LEU A 15 33.03 11.64 26.09
C LEU A 15 32.29 12.25 24.90
N LEU A 16 32.82 13.35 24.35
CA LEU A 16 32.23 14.01 23.18
C LEU A 16 32.26 13.09 21.94
N VAL A 17 33.40 12.43 21.69
CA VAL A 17 33.54 11.47 20.59
C VAL A 17 32.62 10.28 20.80
N ALA A 18 32.54 9.74 22.01
CA ALA A 18 31.63 8.63 22.33
C ALA A 18 30.16 9.02 22.12
N ALA A 19 29.75 10.23 22.52
CA ALA A 19 28.41 10.75 22.26
C ALA A 19 28.12 10.88 20.76
N TRP A 20 29.08 11.37 19.97
CA TRP A 20 28.94 11.45 18.51
C TRP A 20 28.86 10.08 17.84
N LEU A 21 29.63 9.10 18.29
CA LEU A 21 29.55 7.73 17.79
C LEU A 21 28.19 7.10 18.13
N LEU A 22 27.71 7.26 19.37
CA LEU A 22 26.39 6.79 19.76
C LEU A 22 25.27 7.44 18.94
N ALA A 23 25.36 8.74 18.69
CA ALA A 23 24.41 9.46 17.84
C ALA A 23 24.46 8.97 16.38
N GLY A 24 25.66 8.76 15.83
CA GLY A 24 25.84 8.26 14.46
C GLY A 24 25.32 6.82 14.28
N ILE A 25 25.60 5.94 15.24
CA ILE A 25 25.08 4.57 15.27
C ILE A 25 23.55 4.61 15.37
N GLY A 26 23.01 5.38 16.32
CA GLY A 26 21.56 5.53 16.50
C GLY A 26 20.86 6.07 15.24
N TYR A 27 21.45 7.06 14.58
CA TYR A 27 20.93 7.62 13.33
C TYR A 27 20.96 6.60 12.18
N GLY A 28 22.05 5.84 12.04
CA GLY A 28 22.17 4.79 11.02
C GLY A 28 21.10 3.70 11.19
N LEU A 29 20.90 3.23 12.42
CA LEU A 29 19.86 2.25 12.78
C LEU A 29 18.44 2.81 12.57
N ALA A 30 18.20 4.08 12.90
CA ALA A 30 16.90 4.71 12.66
C ALA A 30 16.61 4.86 11.17
N LYS A 31 17.61 5.19 10.35
CA LYS A 31 17.48 5.33 8.90
C LYS A 31 17.26 3.98 8.22
N SER A 32 17.94 2.92 8.66
CA SER A 32 17.79 1.56 8.10
C SER A 32 16.44 0.93 8.41
N ARG A 33 15.73 1.40 9.45
CA ARG A 33 14.37 0.94 9.79
C ARG A 33 13.25 1.55 8.94
N LYS A 34 13.50 2.66 8.23
CA LYS A 34 12.47 3.25 7.36
C LYS A 34 12.16 2.31 6.20
N VAL A 35 10.88 1.99 6.01
CA VAL A 35 10.40 1.28 4.82
C VAL A 35 10.42 2.25 3.64
N THR A 36 11.04 1.85 2.54
CA THR A 36 11.19 2.65 1.32
C THR A 36 10.60 1.91 0.13
N ALA A 37 10.25 2.64 -0.93
CA ALA A 37 9.70 2.03 -2.14
C ALA A 37 10.63 0.97 -2.73
N GLU A 38 11.94 1.23 -2.67
CA GLU A 38 12.98 0.32 -3.13
C GLU A 38 13.03 -0.99 -2.32
N LYS A 39 12.82 -0.93 -1.00
CA LYS A 39 12.76 -2.12 -0.14
C LYS A 39 11.55 -2.98 -0.45
N VAL A 40 10.39 -2.35 -0.68
CA VAL A 40 9.18 -3.06 -1.12
C VAL A 40 9.41 -3.73 -2.47
N ALA A 41 10.00 -3.01 -3.44
CA ALA A 41 10.35 -3.57 -4.74
C ALA A 41 11.37 -4.72 -4.64
N ALA A 42 12.35 -4.60 -3.74
CA ALA A 42 13.34 -5.64 -3.49
C ALA A 42 12.68 -6.89 -2.88
N TYR A 43 11.79 -6.68 -1.90
CA TYR A 43 11.03 -7.75 -1.26
C TYR A 43 10.19 -8.53 -2.27
N MET A 44 9.45 -7.83 -3.15
CA MET A 44 8.64 -8.46 -4.19
C MET A 44 9.48 -9.19 -5.25
N ARG A 45 10.70 -8.72 -5.53
CA ARG A 45 11.64 -9.40 -6.44
C ARG A 45 12.25 -10.66 -5.82
N SER A 46 12.56 -10.63 -4.53
CA SER A 46 13.16 -11.79 -3.85
C SER A 46 12.13 -12.84 -3.46
N ASN A 47 10.86 -12.45 -3.29
CA ASN A 47 9.77 -13.36 -2.92
C ASN A 47 8.89 -13.63 -4.14
N ASP A 48 9.04 -14.81 -4.72
CA ASP A 48 8.25 -15.27 -5.85
C ASP A 48 7.03 -16.05 -5.36
N LEU A 49 5.84 -15.43 -5.43
CA LEU A 49 4.59 -16.05 -4.95
C LEU A 49 4.28 -17.38 -5.62
N SER A 50 4.69 -17.59 -6.87
CA SER A 50 4.47 -18.84 -7.61
C SER A 50 5.20 -20.04 -6.99
N LYS A 51 6.26 -19.78 -6.22
CA LYS A 51 7.07 -20.81 -5.55
C LYS A 51 6.70 -21.02 -4.08
N LEU A 52 5.88 -20.13 -3.53
CA LEU A 52 5.43 -20.20 -2.14
C LEU A 52 4.06 -20.87 -2.07
N THR A 53 3.85 -21.71 -1.07
CA THR A 53 2.56 -22.38 -0.83
C THR A 53 2.17 -22.30 0.64
N GLY A 54 0.87 -22.47 0.92
CA GLY A 54 0.32 -22.51 2.27
C GLY A 54 0.72 -21.30 3.12
N GLU A 55 1.22 -21.58 4.33
CA GLU A 55 1.54 -20.55 5.32
C GLU A 55 2.66 -19.60 4.87
N ALA A 56 3.68 -20.11 4.17
CA ALA A 56 4.78 -19.28 3.69
C ALA A 56 4.31 -18.21 2.70
N ARG A 57 3.33 -18.57 1.86
CA ARG A 57 2.70 -17.65 0.93
C ARG A 57 1.85 -16.60 1.64
N ALA A 58 1.01 -17.02 2.60
CA ALA A 58 0.21 -16.10 3.40
C ALA A 58 1.08 -15.10 4.18
N ARG A 59 2.19 -15.57 4.77
CA ARG A 59 3.16 -14.70 5.45
C ARG A 59 3.77 -13.68 4.49
N ALA A 60 4.12 -14.08 3.27
CA ALA A 60 4.71 -13.16 2.30
C ALA A 60 3.74 -12.05 1.86
N ILE A 61 2.45 -12.38 1.70
CA ILE A 61 1.40 -11.43 1.36
C ILE A 61 1.15 -10.45 2.51
N ASN A 62 1.06 -10.95 3.74
CA ASN A 62 0.86 -10.13 4.93
C ASN A 62 2.04 -9.18 5.19
N GLU A 63 3.26 -9.66 4.99
CA GLU A 63 4.47 -8.85 5.12
C GLU A 63 4.55 -7.77 4.04
N LEU A 64 4.12 -8.06 2.81
CA LEU A 64 4.00 -7.02 1.79
C LEU A 64 2.97 -5.95 2.20
N ALA A 65 1.81 -6.35 2.72
CA ALA A 65 0.78 -5.42 3.19
C ALA A 65 1.30 -4.52 4.32
N SER A 66 2.05 -5.09 5.27
CA SER A 66 2.64 -4.34 6.38
C SER A 66 3.61 -3.27 5.89
N GLN A 67 4.47 -3.60 4.92
CA GLN A 67 5.45 -2.68 4.35
C GLN A 67 4.78 -1.53 3.58
N ILE A 68 3.69 -1.80 2.85
CA ILE A 68 2.94 -0.78 2.11
C ILE A 68 2.23 0.19 3.06
N ASN A 69 1.66 -0.34 4.14
CA ASN A 69 1.04 0.47 5.19
C ASN A 69 2.06 1.34 5.92
N ALA A 70 3.28 0.81 6.13
CA ALA A 70 4.40 1.54 6.71
C ALA A 70 5.07 2.52 5.74
N LEU A 71 4.73 2.50 4.44
CA LEU A 71 5.35 3.35 3.43
C LEU A 71 4.96 4.82 3.66
N PRO A 72 5.91 5.73 3.91
CA PRO A 72 5.59 7.14 4.08
C PRO A 72 5.08 7.76 2.77
N TRP A 73 4.29 8.83 2.90
CA TRP A 73 3.61 9.47 1.76
C TRP A 73 4.53 9.84 0.59
N GLU A 74 5.72 10.37 0.88
CA GLU A 74 6.70 10.72 -0.16
C GLU A 74 7.22 9.49 -0.93
N GLU A 75 7.38 8.36 -0.24
CA GLU A 75 7.81 7.10 -0.85
C GLU A 75 6.67 6.48 -1.65
N ARG A 76 5.41 6.58 -1.20
CA ARG A 76 4.23 6.18 -2.00
C ARG A 76 4.15 6.93 -3.32
N ARG A 77 4.47 8.23 -3.32
CA ARG A 77 4.48 9.04 -4.55
C ARG A 77 5.60 8.63 -5.52
N LYS A 78 6.73 8.14 -5.00
CA LYS A 78 7.88 7.67 -5.79
C LYS A 78 7.76 6.21 -6.22
N ALA A 79 6.98 5.41 -5.50
CA ALA A 79 6.79 3.99 -5.74
C ALA A 79 6.00 3.74 -7.04
N ARG A 80 6.67 3.80 -8.19
CA ARG A 80 6.19 3.21 -9.45
C ARG A 80 6.44 1.70 -9.43
N LEU A 81 5.70 0.99 -8.59
CA LEU A 81 5.79 -0.47 -8.45
C LEU A 81 5.02 -1.20 -9.56
N ASP A 82 4.46 -0.50 -10.54
CA ASP A 82 3.37 -0.96 -11.39
C ASP A 82 3.56 -2.35 -12.00
N ARG A 83 4.72 -2.64 -12.58
CA ARG A 83 4.93 -3.94 -13.23
C ARG A 83 5.06 -5.10 -12.24
N GLN A 84 5.83 -4.91 -11.18
CA GLN A 84 6.04 -5.92 -10.15
C GLN A 84 4.76 -6.12 -9.32
N TRP A 85 4.05 -5.01 -9.09
CA TRP A 85 2.77 -4.97 -8.41
C TRP A 85 1.71 -5.76 -9.16
N ARG A 86 1.56 -5.51 -10.46
CA ARG A 86 0.65 -6.27 -11.33
C ARG A 86 0.96 -7.76 -11.27
N GLN A 87 2.22 -8.13 -11.46
CA GLN A 87 2.62 -9.54 -11.46
C GLN A 87 2.33 -10.23 -10.12
N TRP A 88 2.55 -9.56 -8.99
CA TRP A 88 2.23 -10.11 -7.67
C TRP A 88 0.72 -10.21 -7.46
N PHE A 89 -0.02 -9.15 -7.78
CA PHE A 89 -1.46 -9.11 -7.62
C PHE A 89 -2.15 -10.15 -8.51
N GLU A 90 -1.73 -10.34 -9.76
CA GLU A 90 -2.25 -11.35 -10.68
C GLU A 90 -2.02 -12.77 -10.18
N GLN A 91 -0.89 -13.04 -9.52
CA GLN A 91 -0.58 -14.34 -8.95
C GLN A 91 -1.41 -14.67 -7.71
N MET A 92 -2.00 -13.69 -7.04
CA MET A 92 -2.87 -13.92 -5.88
C MET A 92 -4.19 -14.56 -6.29
N THR A 93 -4.64 -15.53 -5.49
CA THR A 93 -6.01 -16.03 -5.54
C THR A 93 -6.98 -14.90 -5.18
N GLU A 94 -8.25 -15.10 -5.48
CA GLU A 94 -9.24 -14.08 -5.16
C GLU A 94 -9.35 -13.78 -3.67
N GLN A 95 -9.33 -14.81 -2.83
CA GLN A 95 -9.40 -14.64 -1.39
C GLN A 95 -8.21 -13.82 -0.89
N GLU A 96 -7.01 -14.17 -1.36
CA GLU A 96 -5.78 -13.43 -1.02
C GLU A 96 -5.85 -11.96 -1.46
N LYS A 97 -6.41 -11.66 -2.64
CA LYS A 97 -6.62 -10.28 -3.08
C LYS A 97 -7.57 -9.52 -2.16
N SER A 98 -8.67 -10.14 -1.75
CA SER A 98 -9.63 -9.53 -0.84
C SER A 98 -8.97 -9.20 0.50
N ASP A 99 -8.31 -10.18 1.12
CA ASP A 99 -7.65 -10.02 2.42
C ASP A 99 -6.53 -8.97 2.35
N PHE A 100 -5.77 -8.96 1.25
CA PHE A 100 -4.70 -8.01 1.01
C PHE A 100 -5.22 -6.57 0.83
N LEU A 101 -6.31 -6.38 0.09
CA LEU A 101 -6.95 -5.08 -0.07
C LEU A 101 -7.50 -4.57 1.26
N GLU A 102 -8.09 -5.45 2.07
CA GLU A 102 -8.58 -5.07 3.40
C GLU A 102 -7.43 -4.68 4.33
N ALA A 103 -6.31 -5.42 4.27
CA ALA A 103 -5.12 -5.14 5.06
C ALA A 103 -4.46 -3.82 4.66
N THR A 104 -4.49 -3.45 3.37
CA THR A 104 -3.86 -2.23 2.84
C THR A 104 -4.81 -1.04 2.73
N ALA A 105 -6.11 -1.24 2.99
CA ALA A 105 -7.09 -0.18 2.98
C ALA A 105 -6.85 0.84 4.11
N PRO A 106 -6.80 2.15 3.80
CA PRO A 106 -6.78 3.18 4.83
C PRO A 106 -8.01 3.10 5.73
N THR A 107 -7.88 3.45 7.00
CA THR A 107 -9.00 3.46 7.96
C THR A 107 -10.17 4.33 7.47
N GLY A 108 -9.88 5.41 6.74
CA GLY A 108 -10.89 6.26 6.11
C GLY A 108 -11.74 5.54 5.05
N PHE A 109 -11.17 4.55 4.35
CA PHE A 109 -11.90 3.72 3.41
C PHE A 109 -12.88 2.79 4.12
N LYS A 110 -12.46 2.15 5.24
CA LYS A 110 -13.34 1.32 6.06
C LYS A 110 -14.52 2.11 6.61
N LYS A 111 -14.27 3.33 7.12
CA LYS A 111 -15.33 4.25 7.57
C LYS A 111 -16.27 4.68 6.44
N ALA A 112 -15.75 4.86 5.22
CA ALA A 112 -16.58 5.19 4.07
C ALA A 112 -17.48 4.00 3.66
N LEU A 113 -16.97 2.76 3.72
CA LEU A 113 -17.77 1.56 3.50
C LEU A 113 -18.87 1.41 4.55
N GLU A 114 -18.54 1.59 5.83
CA GLU A 114 -19.51 1.56 6.92
C GLU A 114 -20.58 2.66 6.75
N ALA A 115 -20.18 3.88 6.40
CA ALA A 115 -21.12 4.96 6.10
C ALA A 115 -22.01 4.63 4.88
N PHE A 116 -21.46 3.94 3.88
CA PHE A 116 -22.21 3.48 2.72
C PHE A 116 -23.21 2.38 3.07
N GLU A 117 -22.84 1.43 3.92
CA GLU A 117 -23.73 0.35 4.39
C GLU A 117 -24.94 0.89 5.15
N ASN A 118 -24.75 1.96 5.93
CA ASN A 118 -25.80 2.64 6.68
C ASN A 118 -26.73 3.52 5.82
N LEU A 119 -26.48 3.68 4.51
CA LEU A 119 -27.37 4.43 3.65
C LEU A 119 -28.67 3.65 3.36
N PRO A 120 -29.81 4.35 3.24
CA PRO A 120 -31.03 3.78 2.69
C PRO A 120 -30.79 3.08 1.35
N GLU A 121 -31.46 1.96 1.12
CA GLU A 121 -31.22 1.07 -0.01
C GLU A 121 -31.34 1.77 -1.38
N ASP A 122 -32.31 2.67 -1.52
CA ASP A 122 -32.51 3.51 -2.70
C ASP A 122 -31.31 4.43 -2.96
N LYS A 123 -30.73 5.00 -1.89
CA LYS A 123 -29.52 5.85 -1.97
C LYS A 123 -28.28 5.02 -2.27
N ARG A 124 -28.14 3.81 -1.70
CA ARG A 124 -27.05 2.87 -2.02
C ARG A 124 -27.04 2.54 -3.51
N LYS A 125 -28.18 2.13 -4.07
CA LYS A 125 -28.33 1.82 -5.50
C LYS A 125 -27.97 2.98 -6.41
N ARG A 126 -28.48 4.19 -6.11
CA ARG A 126 -28.16 5.40 -6.88
C ARG A 126 -26.67 5.74 -6.81
N THR A 127 -26.03 5.52 -5.68
CA THR A 127 -24.61 5.79 -5.47
C THR A 127 -23.74 4.82 -6.26
N ILE A 128 -24.05 3.51 -6.23
CA ILE A 128 -23.38 2.49 -7.06
C ILE A 128 -23.56 2.81 -8.55
N ALA A 129 -24.79 3.09 -9.00
CA ALA A 129 -25.06 3.39 -10.40
C ALA A 129 -24.26 4.59 -10.91
N ARG A 130 -24.16 5.66 -10.11
CA ARG A 130 -23.34 6.85 -10.44
C ARG A 130 -21.84 6.52 -10.48
N ALA A 131 -21.35 5.70 -9.55
CA ALA A 131 -19.95 5.28 -9.53
C ALA A 131 -19.60 4.46 -10.78
N MET A 132 -20.44 3.48 -11.13
CA MET A 132 -20.28 2.67 -12.34
C MET A 132 -20.32 3.52 -13.62
N GLN A 133 -21.27 4.45 -13.72
CA GLN A 133 -21.35 5.37 -14.86
C GLN A 133 -20.10 6.24 -14.99
N ARG A 134 -19.55 6.72 -13.86
CA ARG A 134 -18.30 7.51 -13.87
C ARG A 134 -17.10 6.67 -14.31
N LEU A 135 -16.99 5.42 -13.83
CA LEU A 135 -15.93 4.51 -14.26
C LEU A 135 -15.99 4.21 -15.76
N GLN A 136 -17.18 3.93 -16.29
CA GLN A 136 -17.38 3.71 -17.74
C GLN A 136 -17.00 4.93 -18.57
N ARG A 137 -17.34 6.15 -18.11
CA ARG A 137 -16.93 7.39 -18.78
C ARG A 137 -15.42 7.57 -18.81
N VAL A 138 -14.75 7.38 -17.67
CA VAL A 138 -13.28 7.46 -17.59
C VAL A 138 -12.64 6.40 -18.50
N GLN A 139 -13.15 5.18 -18.52
CA GLN A 139 -12.65 4.12 -19.40
C GLN A 139 -12.85 4.46 -20.89
N ALA A 140 -13.98 5.05 -21.24
CA ALA A 140 -14.26 5.50 -22.60
C ALA A 140 -13.39 6.69 -23.03
N GLU A 141 -13.07 7.61 -22.11
CA GLU A 141 -12.15 8.73 -22.32
C GLU A 141 -10.70 8.24 -22.51
N LEU A 142 -10.26 7.28 -21.69
CA LEU A 142 -8.95 6.63 -21.80
C LEU A 142 -8.81 5.83 -23.11
N ALA A 143 -9.86 5.14 -23.55
CA ALA A 143 -9.87 4.40 -24.81
C ALA A 143 -9.83 5.31 -26.05
N GLN A 144 -10.26 6.56 -25.94
CA GLN A 144 -10.28 7.56 -27.02
C GLN A 144 -9.02 8.44 -27.06
N GLY A 145 -7.98 8.11 -26.29
CA GLY A 145 -6.72 8.86 -26.29
C GLY A 145 -6.82 10.24 -25.63
N GLY A 146 -7.79 10.43 -24.74
CA GLY A 146 -7.95 11.66 -23.97
C GLY A 146 -6.80 11.89 -22.99
N ASP A 147 -6.19 13.07 -23.08
CA ASP A 147 -5.17 13.59 -22.18
C ASP A 147 -5.71 13.57 -20.73
N GLY A 148 -5.28 12.58 -19.95
CA GLY A 148 -5.82 12.14 -18.65
C GLY A 148 -5.67 13.16 -17.51
N ARG A 149 -6.23 14.36 -17.64
CA ARG A 149 -6.13 15.36 -16.58
C ARG A 149 -6.98 15.00 -15.37
N ASN A 150 -6.25 14.62 -14.32
CA ASN A 150 -6.54 14.85 -12.91
C ASN A 150 -7.75 14.11 -12.32
N PHE A 151 -7.53 12.83 -11.98
CA PHE A 151 -7.98 12.32 -10.69
C PHE A 151 -6.79 12.37 -9.72
N ASN A 152 -6.82 13.31 -8.79
CA ASN A 152 -5.91 13.47 -7.64
C ASN A 152 -4.94 12.29 -7.38
N GLY A 153 -3.68 12.41 -7.81
CA GLY A 153 -2.54 11.71 -7.21
C GLY A 153 -2.33 10.22 -7.51
N LEU A 154 -3.00 9.63 -8.51
CA LEU A 154 -2.68 8.28 -9.02
C LEU A 154 -2.32 8.42 -10.50
N GLY A 155 -1.03 8.28 -10.80
CA GLY A 155 -0.45 8.61 -12.10
C GLY A 155 -1.10 7.88 -13.28
N ASP A 156 -1.15 8.58 -14.41
CA ASP A 156 -1.46 8.07 -15.74
C ASP A 156 -0.57 6.86 -16.08
N GLU A 157 -1.13 5.65 -15.99
CA GLU A 157 -0.82 4.50 -16.86
C GLU A 157 -1.70 3.30 -16.46
N GLN A 158 -2.86 3.20 -17.12
CA GLN A 158 -3.65 1.96 -17.31
C GLN A 158 -3.60 1.01 -16.10
N GLN A 159 -4.35 1.34 -15.04
CA GLN A 159 -4.70 0.33 -14.04
C GLN A 159 -5.31 -0.86 -14.80
N PRO A 160 -4.80 -2.09 -14.65
CA PRO A 160 -5.39 -3.22 -15.34
C PRO A 160 -6.88 -3.27 -14.96
N PRO A 161 -7.78 -3.48 -15.93
CA PRO A 161 -9.18 -3.64 -15.60
C PRO A 161 -9.28 -4.74 -14.55
N LEU A 162 -9.91 -4.44 -13.40
CA LEU A 162 -10.26 -5.46 -12.41
C LEU A 162 -10.90 -6.62 -13.19
N SER A 163 -10.45 -7.85 -12.99
CA SER A 163 -10.98 -9.00 -13.75
C SER A 163 -12.51 -9.03 -13.62
N ASP A 164 -13.23 -9.46 -14.65
CA ASP A 164 -14.69 -9.51 -14.61
C ASP A 164 -15.21 -10.31 -13.40
N GLU A 165 -14.47 -11.32 -12.95
CA GLU A 165 -14.79 -12.04 -11.71
C GLU A 165 -14.61 -11.20 -10.45
N LEU A 166 -13.58 -10.36 -10.35
CA LEU A 166 -13.30 -9.54 -9.17
C LEU A 166 -14.21 -8.31 -9.14
N GLN A 167 -14.56 -7.77 -10.31
CA GLN A 167 -15.67 -6.84 -10.47
C GLN A 167 -16.99 -7.49 -10.09
N LYS A 168 -17.26 -8.72 -10.56
CA LYS A 168 -18.46 -9.48 -10.19
C LYS A 168 -18.46 -9.87 -8.73
N LYS A 169 -17.32 -10.07 -8.06
CA LYS A 169 -17.23 -10.38 -6.64
C LYS A 169 -17.36 -9.14 -5.78
N LEU A 170 -16.77 -8.00 -6.14
CA LEU A 170 -17.05 -6.72 -5.50
C LEU A 170 -18.51 -6.31 -5.71
N ALA A 171 -19.01 -6.47 -6.93
CA ALA A 171 -20.42 -6.27 -7.25
C ALA A 171 -21.30 -7.30 -6.54
N ALA A 172 -20.90 -8.56 -6.38
CA ALA A 172 -21.63 -9.60 -5.66
C ALA A 172 -21.54 -9.43 -4.15
N ILE A 173 -20.48 -8.85 -3.59
CA ILE A 173 -20.46 -8.44 -2.19
C ILE A 173 -21.48 -7.31 -2.00
N GLY A 174 -21.56 -6.37 -2.95
CA GLY A 174 -22.62 -5.35 -3.00
C GLY A 174 -24.03 -5.87 -3.33
N LEU A 175 -24.16 -6.90 -4.19
CA LEU A 175 -25.42 -7.45 -4.72
C LEU A 175 -25.94 -8.64 -3.89
N LYS A 176 -25.11 -9.41 -3.21
CA LYS A 176 -25.51 -10.41 -2.22
C LYS A 176 -26.14 -9.71 -1.02
N THR A 177 -25.65 -8.51 -0.68
CA THR A 177 -26.33 -7.59 0.26
C THR A 177 -27.69 -7.14 -0.27
N PHE A 178 -27.88 -7.07 -1.60
CA PHE A 178 -29.14 -6.72 -2.25
C PHE A 178 -30.14 -7.90 -2.32
N TYR A 179 -29.67 -9.13 -2.58
CA TYR A 179 -30.52 -10.32 -2.71
C TYR A 179 -30.79 -11.07 -1.39
N SER A 180 -29.98 -10.89 -0.35
CA SER A 180 -30.21 -11.52 0.97
C SER A 180 -31.27 -10.84 1.83
N GLN A 181 -31.84 -9.73 1.36
CA GLN A 181 -32.96 -9.02 2.01
C GLN A 181 -34.25 -9.00 1.16
N SER A 182 -34.33 -9.84 0.12
CA SER A 182 -35.57 -10.08 -0.65
C SER A 182 -36.30 -11.31 -0.13
#